data_AF-A0A3B0S7P8-F1
#
_entry.id   AF-A0A3B0S7P8-F1
#
_cell.length_a   1.000
_cell.length_b   1.000
_cell.length_c   1.000
_cell.angle_alpha   90.00
_cell.angle_beta   90.00
_cell.angle_gamma   90.00
#
_symmetry.space_group_name_H-M   'P 1'
#
loop_
_entity.id
_entity.type
_entity.pdbx_description
1 polymer ?
#
loop_
_entity_poly.entity_id
_entity_poly.type
_entity_poly.pdbx_seq_one_letter_code
_entity_poly.pdbx_strand_id
1 'polypeptide(L)' 'GAFGKKTTAEQLWRKLQKDNTILLAGLDADIMMVDLGKKGVLYRLRGGMIASRANADTICQALKLRKQACIVVTR' A
#
# COMPACT_ATOMS: atom_id res chain seq x y z
N GLY A 1 -0.06 3.99 -2.33
CA GLY A 1 -0.16 4.94 -3.46
C GLY A 1 -1.59 5.40 -3.64
N ALA A 2 -1.87 6.32 -4.56
CA ALA A 2 -3.24 6.76 -4.89
C ALA A 2 -3.47 6.66 -6.41
N PHE A 3 -4.64 6.14 -6.82
CA PHE A 3 -4.93 5.77 -8.21
C PHE A 3 -6.32 6.25 -8.62
N GLY A 4 -6.50 6.61 -9.89
CA GLY A 4 -7.82 6.97 -10.42
C GLY A 4 -8.77 5.78 -10.63
N LYS A 5 -8.26 4.53 -10.60
CA LYS A 5 -9.04 3.31 -10.76
C LYS A 5 -8.68 2.28 -9.69
N LYS A 6 -9.70 1.60 -9.15
CA LYS A 6 -9.53 0.53 -8.16
C LYS A 6 -8.66 -0.62 -8.71
N THR A 7 -8.92 -1.03 -9.94
CA THR A 7 -8.20 -2.14 -10.60
C THR A 7 -6.71 -1.87 -10.75
N THR A 8 -6.30 -0.61 -10.98
CA THR A 8 -4.88 -0.24 -11.03
C THR A 8 -4.20 -0.40 -9.67
N ALA A 9 -4.90 -0.05 -8.57
CA ALA A 9 -4.41 -0.27 -7.22
C ALA A 9 -4.25 -1.78 -6.92
N GLU A 10 -5.22 -2.60 -7.31
CA GLU A 10 -5.19 -4.06 -7.14
C GLU A 10 -4.05 -4.71 -7.94
N GLN A 11 -3.85 -4.30 -9.19
CA GLN A 11 -2.77 -4.80 -10.04
C GLN A 11 -1.40 -4.46 -9.44
N LEU A 12 -1.21 -3.23 -8.96
CA LEU A 12 0.03 -2.86 -8.28
C LEU A 12 0.23 -3.72 -7.03
N TRP A 13 -0.79 -3.93 -6.20
CA TRP A 13 -0.66 -4.76 -5.01
C TRP A 13 -0.19 -6.18 -5.34
N ARG A 14 -0.81 -6.83 -6.34
CA ARG A 14 -0.40 -8.18 -6.79
C ARG A 14 1.07 -8.20 -7.24
N LYS A 15 1.50 -7.16 -7.96
CA LYS A 15 2.91 -7.01 -8.35
C LYS A 15 3.82 -6.86 -7.13
N LEU A 16 3.45 -6.01 -6.17
CA LEU A 16 4.23 -5.79 -4.95
C LEU A 16 4.38 -7.07 -4.12
N GLN A 17 3.28 -7.82 -3.92
CA GLN A 17 3.29 -9.11 -3.24
C GLN A 17 4.20 -10.10 -3.96
N LYS A 18 4.14 -10.19 -5.29
CA LYS A 18 5.01 -11.07 -6.08
C LYS A 18 6.49 -10.69 -5.96
N ASP A 19 6.80 -9.40 -6.03
CA ASP A 19 8.18 -8.90 -6.02
C ASP A 19 8.77 -8.89 -4.59
N ASN A 20 7.93 -8.96 -3.54
CA ASN A 20 8.31 -8.85 -2.14
C ASN A 20 7.64 -9.90 -1.24
N THR A 21 7.53 -11.15 -1.71
CA THR A 21 6.75 -12.22 -1.06
C THR A 21 7.02 -12.36 0.44
N ILE A 22 8.28 -12.29 0.86
CA ILE A 22 8.65 -12.44 2.28
C ILE A 22 8.25 -11.21 3.10
N LEU A 23 8.49 -9.99 2.58
CA LEU A 23 8.23 -8.76 3.33
C LEU A 23 6.74 -8.45 3.44
N LEU A 24 5.94 -8.89 2.47
CA LEU A 24 4.49 -8.67 2.43
C LEU A 24 3.70 -9.94 2.74
N ALA A 25 4.37 -11.00 3.23
CA ALA A 25 3.72 -12.24 3.61
C ALA A 25 2.65 -11.98 4.68
N GLY A 26 1.44 -12.49 4.45
CA GLY A 26 0.33 -12.33 5.38
C GLY A 26 -0.25 -10.91 5.48
N LEU A 27 0.22 -9.97 4.65
CA LEU A 27 -0.43 -8.67 4.50
C LEU A 27 -1.43 -8.72 3.36
N ASP A 28 -2.55 -8.03 3.54
CA ASP A 28 -3.59 -7.84 2.53
C ASP A 28 -3.63 -6.40 2.03
N ALA A 29 -4.16 -6.22 0.81
CA ALA A 29 -4.43 -4.89 0.30
C ALA A 29 -5.57 -4.24 1.09
N ASP A 30 -5.33 -3.01 1.53
CA ASP A 30 -6.37 -2.13 2.03
C ASP A 30 -6.51 -0.96 1.05
N ILE A 31 -7.54 -1.04 0.20
CA ILE A 31 -7.85 -0.04 -0.82
C ILE A 31 -9.00 0.83 -0.33
N MET A 32 -8.65 2.04 0.08
CA MET A 32 -9.61 3.05 0.53
C MET A 32 -10.05 3.94 -0.62
N MET A 33 -11.36 4.04 -0.83
CA MET A 33 -11.94 5.05 -1.73
C MET A 33 -11.98 6.41 -1.04
N VAL A 34 -11.50 7.45 -1.72
CA VAL A 34 -11.48 8.83 -1.24
C VAL A 34 -12.18 9.70 -2.29
N ASP A 35 -13.33 10.26 -1.91
CA ASP A 35 -14.06 11.22 -2.73
C ASP A 35 -13.46 12.62 -2.55
N LEU A 36 -13.07 13.26 -3.66
CA LEU A 36 -12.53 14.61 -3.71
C LEU A 36 -13.54 15.61 -4.28
N GLY A 37 -14.82 15.26 -4.32
CA GLY A 37 -15.92 16.04 -4.87
C GLY A 37 -15.72 16.27 -6.37
N LYS A 38 -15.67 17.54 -6.78
CA LYS A 38 -15.51 17.92 -8.20
C LYS A 38 -14.23 17.40 -8.85
N LYS A 39 -13.22 17.00 -8.06
CA LYS A 39 -11.96 16.43 -8.54
C LYS A 39 -12.04 14.91 -8.79
N GLY A 40 -13.18 14.29 -8.53
CA GLY A 40 -13.42 12.86 -8.72
C GLY A 40 -12.98 12.03 -7.51
N VAL A 41 -12.79 10.74 -7.75
CA VAL A 41 -12.50 9.75 -6.71
C VAL A 41 -11.08 9.19 -6.90
N LEU A 42 -10.35 9.04 -5.80
CA LEU A 42 -9.08 8.33 -5.74
C LEU A 42 -9.18 7.04 -4.91
N TYR A 43 -8.43 6.03 -5.31
CA TYR A 43 -8.28 4.77 -4.60
C TYR A 43 -6.89 4.72 -3.97
N ARG A 44 -6.82 4.86 -2.64
CA ARG A 44 -5.58 4.78 -1.87
C ARG A 44 -5.27 3.33 -1.52
N LEU A 45 -4.19 2.79 -2.08
CA LEU A 45 -3.63 1.48 -1.73
C LEU A 45 -2.73 1.59 -0.50
N ARG A 46 -3.01 0.75 0.51
CA ARG A 46 -2.21 0.51 1.71
C ARG A 46 -1.90 -0.98 1.84
N GLY A 47 -0.78 -1.32 2.47
CA GLY A 47 -0.32 -2.70 2.68
C GLY A 47 -0.87 -3.36 3.94
N GLY A 48 -2.14 -3.10 4.28
CA GLY A 48 -2.84 -3.79 5.36
C GLY A 48 -2.67 -3.18 6.76
N MET A 49 -3.30 -3.85 7.74
CA MET A 49 -3.24 -3.48 9.15
C MET A 49 -2.03 -4.14 9.81
N ILE A 50 -1.00 -3.35 10.06
CA ILE A 50 0.21 -3.80 10.74
C ILE A 50 0.06 -3.50 12.23
N ALA A 51 0.35 -4.47 13.09
CA ALA A 51 0.05 -4.43 14.53
C ALA A 51 0.70 -3.25 15.28
N SER A 52 1.83 -2.74 14.80
CA SER A 52 2.52 -1.63 15.42
C SER A 52 3.16 -0.71 14.38
N ARG A 53 3.35 0.55 14.78
CA ARG A 53 4.07 1.54 13.98
C ARG A 53 5.52 1.11 13.71
N ALA A 54 6.20 0.54 14.71
CA ALA A 54 7.57 0.05 14.56
C ALA A 54 7.67 -1.05 13.49
N ASN A 55 6.75 -2.03 13.50
CA ASN A 55 6.73 -3.09 12.47
C ASN A 55 6.49 -2.49 11.08
N ALA A 56 5.60 -1.50 10.97
CA ALA A 56 5.35 -0.82 9.71
C ALA A 56 6.59 -0.06 9.22
N ASP A 57 7.33 0.60 10.11
CA ASP A 57 8.58 1.30 9.77
C ASP A 57 9.64 0.30 9.27
N THR A 58 9.81 -0.86 9.93
CA THR A 58 10.74 -1.91 9.49
C THR A 58 10.41 -2.42 8.09
N ILE A 59 9.15 -2.78 7.84
CA ILE A 59 8.70 -3.23 6.51
C ILE A 59 8.95 -2.13 5.46
N CYS A 60 8.62 -0.89 5.80
CA CYS A 60 8.75 0.24 4.90
C CYS A 60 10.20 0.56 4.54
N GLN A 61 11.12 0.47 5.50
CA GLN A 61 12.56 0.60 5.27
C GLN A 61 13.08 -0.52 4.35
N ALA A 62 12.68 -1.77 4.60
CA ALA A 62 13.06 -2.91 3.76
C ALA A 62 12.57 -2.78 2.31
N LEU A 63 11.35 -2.27 2.10
CA LEU A 63 10.82 -1.97 0.78
C LEU A 63 11.62 -0.86 0.08
N LYS A 64 11.98 0.22 0.80
CA LYS A 64 12.78 1.32 0.23
C LYS A 64 14.16 0.85 -0.24
N LEU A 65 14.81 -0.04 0.50
CA LEU A 65 16.09 -0.66 0.09
C LEU A 65 15.96 -1.44 -1.23
N ARG A 66 14.75 -1.95 -1.54
CA ARG A 66 14.41 -2.61 -2.80
C ARG A 66 13.90 -1.65 -3.88
N LYS A 67 14.13 -0.34 -3.70
CA LYS A 67 13.63 0.75 -4.58
C LYS A 67 12.10 0.81 -4.67
N GLN A 68 11.39 0.21 -3.71
CA GLN A 68 9.95 0.30 -3.62
C GLN A 68 9.54 1.47 -2.73
N ALA A 69 8.81 2.43 -3.30
CA ALA A 69 8.30 3.57 -2.55
C ALA A 69 7.32 3.10 -1.46
N CYS A 70 7.52 3.60 -0.24
CA CYS A 70 6.68 3.30 0.90
C CYS A 70 6.61 4.50 1.87
N ILE A 71 5.42 4.71 2.44
CA ILE A 71 5.13 5.72 3.47
C ILE A 71 4.27 5.05 4.53
N VAL A 72 4.67 5.17 5.81
CA VAL A 72 3.87 4.69 6.94
C VAL A 72 2.83 5.74 7.29
N VAL A 73 1.58 5.30 7.46
CA VAL A 73 0.45 6.17 7.81
C VAL A 73 -0.26 5.59 9.02
N THR A 74 -0.72 6.45 9.92
CA THR A 74 -1.70 6.09 10.95
C THR A 74 -3.10 6.31 10.38
N ARG A 75 -4.08 5.59 10.92
CA ARG A 75 -5.47 5.72 10.50
C ARG A 75 -6.05 7.05 10.98
#